data_AF-A0A3D5EBS7-F1
#
_entry.id   AF-A0A3D5EBS7-F1
#
_cell.length_a   1.000
_cell.length_b   1.000
_cell.length_c   1.000
_cell.angle_alpha   90.00
_cell.angle_beta   90.00
_cell.angle_gamma   90.00
#
_symmetry.space_group_name_H-M   'P 1'
#
loop_
_entity.id
_entity.type
_entity.pdbx_description
1 polymer ?
#
loop_
_entity_poly.entity_id
_entity_poly.type
_entity_poly.pdbx_seq_one_letter_code
_entity_poly.pdbx_strand_id
1 'polypeptide(L)'
;MRSEVHAISGAVYDELGEGRVRVHKGKSYGIFDWEGRWQEGDITRADPHLLQYVGGPDLPAGIDEMAAQLEAAREQAKTETQQQDLSAGDLAEDAYTGSVRDPRYGVRNMIIGEGQTTVAPYVGDPGRETGKGWRSKGISFHEVLAGDTYPERIPEELWEDSPMPGGVTRVSTERFTSQKWHDLEVEQLWKKVWQFACCVDDIPEVGDYIVYDIAHLSYIVVRTGEDEFKAYNNACLHRGRQLREFDGKKATEFRCPFHGWCWEIDGSLREIPSEWDFPEVREDADHLREARTGTWGGFVFINPDPDCEPLEDFLGSLPQHYEKYEYEKKYKQMHVAKVVRANWKTNQEAFMEGYHIIATHPQLMVHGGDGANHQYDSFGNWSRAVTIAARSSAHRNIHPPSDEIFETRHKMANMMRETLRETIGDRVDKYCDAELIDGQYNNLFPNFHPWGSFSRIVYRFRPYGDDSDMSIMEVIYLAPWPEGQPKPPAAPIHWLGPDDPWTDAPEMGGLARVLNQDSYNLPKVQKGLKAKRDPYVYLAAYEEGKVRHFHHLYDQWVANGTG
;
A
#
# COMPACT_ATOMS: atom_id res chain seq x y z
N MET A 1 -5.90 7.55 27.29
CA MET A 1 -6.44 6.18 27.19
C MET A 1 -7.39 6.19 26.02
N ARG A 2 -7.20 5.27 25.09
CA ARG A 2 -7.95 5.15 23.84
C ARG A 2 -9.35 4.58 24.09
N SER A 3 -10.30 4.99 23.26
CA SER A 3 -11.68 4.47 23.25
C SER A 3 -12.21 4.45 21.83
N GLU A 4 -12.70 3.29 21.37
CA GLU A 4 -13.22 3.11 20.02
C GLU A 4 -14.55 2.37 20.02
N VAL A 5 -15.44 2.73 19.10
CA VAL A 5 -16.74 2.07 18.92
C VAL A 5 -16.71 1.18 17.69
N HIS A 6 -17.04 -0.10 17.87
CA HIS A 6 -17.10 -1.03 16.76
C HIS A 6 -18.29 -0.71 15.83
N ALA A 7 -18.01 -0.39 14.57
CA ALA A 7 -18.99 0.13 13.61
C ALA A 7 -20.20 -0.80 13.34
N ILE A 8 -20.02 -2.13 13.40
CA ILE A 8 -21.09 -3.12 13.23
C ILE A 8 -21.76 -3.47 14.56
N SER A 9 -20.98 -3.87 15.57
CA SER A 9 -21.55 -4.43 16.80
C SER A 9 -22.04 -3.37 17.77
N GLY A 10 -21.55 -2.13 17.66
CA GLY A 10 -21.79 -1.06 18.63
C GLY A 10 -21.20 -1.31 20.01
N ALA A 11 -20.34 -2.32 20.16
CA ALA A 11 -19.56 -2.51 21.38
C ALA A 11 -18.46 -1.44 21.45
N VAL A 12 -18.19 -0.96 22.66
CA VAL A 12 -17.15 0.05 22.95
C VAL A 12 -15.94 -0.65 23.53
N TYR A 13 -14.75 -0.27 23.05
CA TYR A 13 -13.45 -0.80 23.43
C TYR A 13 -12.69 0.32 24.15
N ASP A 14 -12.53 0.20 25.47
CA ASP A 14 -11.83 1.19 26.30
C ASP A 14 -10.50 0.63 26.79
N GLU A 15 -9.42 1.37 26.56
CA GLU A 15 -8.09 1.03 27.08
C GLU A 15 -8.07 1.17 28.61
N LEU A 16 -7.58 0.14 29.30
CA LEU A 16 -7.39 0.12 30.75
C LEU A 16 -5.93 0.32 31.17
N GLY A 17 -5.01 0.42 30.20
CA GLY A 17 -3.57 0.42 30.40
C GLY A 17 -2.98 -1.00 30.50
N GLU A 18 -1.65 -1.08 30.42
CA GLU A 18 -0.89 -2.35 30.48
C GLU A 18 -1.35 -3.39 29.45
N GLY A 19 -1.78 -2.93 28.28
CA GLY A 19 -2.23 -3.82 27.22
C GLY A 19 -3.62 -4.44 27.43
N ARG A 20 -4.41 -3.96 28.39
CA ARG A 20 -5.76 -4.45 28.67
C ARG A 20 -6.82 -3.56 28.06
N VAL A 21 -7.88 -4.19 27.56
CA VAL A 21 -9.02 -3.51 26.94
C VAL A 21 -10.32 -4.03 27.54
N ARG A 22 -11.18 -3.10 27.96
CA ARG A 22 -12.56 -3.39 28.34
C ARG A 22 -13.46 -3.27 27.12
N VAL A 23 -14.13 -4.36 26.78
CA VAL A 23 -15.17 -4.38 25.75
C VAL A 23 -16.52 -4.36 26.45
N HIS A 24 -17.41 -3.43 26.12
CA HIS A 24 -18.75 -3.38 26.74
C HIS A 24 -19.85 -2.98 25.77
N LYS A 25 -21.05 -3.47 26.06
CA LYS A 25 -22.28 -3.12 25.32
C LYS A 25 -23.48 -3.24 26.25
N GLY A 26 -24.14 -2.13 26.52
CA GLY A 26 -25.25 -2.08 27.48
C GLY A 26 -24.76 -2.43 28.88
N LYS A 27 -25.26 -3.53 29.47
CA LYS A 27 -24.86 -3.98 30.81
C LYS A 27 -23.78 -5.06 30.81
N SER A 28 -23.47 -5.63 29.64
CA SER A 28 -22.48 -6.70 29.48
C SER A 28 -21.09 -6.11 29.25
N TYR A 29 -20.07 -6.81 29.73
CA TYR A 29 -18.68 -6.42 29.55
C TYR A 29 -17.75 -7.63 29.49
N GLY A 30 -16.55 -7.43 28.96
CA GLY A 30 -15.44 -8.37 29.04
C GLY A 30 -14.12 -7.62 29.09
N ILE A 31 -13.12 -8.18 29.75
CA ILE A 31 -11.74 -7.67 29.70
C ILE A 31 -10.88 -8.67 28.95
N PHE A 32 -10.07 -8.14 28.05
CA PHE A 32 -9.13 -8.90 27.22
C PHE A 32 -7.75 -8.25 27.29
N ASP A 33 -6.70 -9.05 27.06
CA ASP A 33 -5.44 -8.48 26.58
C ASP A 33 -5.56 -8.10 25.09
N TRP A 34 -4.67 -7.23 24.62
CA TRP A 34 -4.65 -6.76 23.23
C TRP A 34 -4.35 -7.86 22.19
N GLU A 35 -3.86 -9.03 22.63
CA GLU A 35 -3.65 -10.20 21.77
C GLU A 35 -4.94 -11.03 21.57
N GLY A 36 -5.99 -10.75 22.34
CA GLY A 36 -7.30 -11.40 22.24
C GLY A 36 -7.62 -12.41 23.34
N ARG A 37 -6.79 -12.52 24.38
CA ARG A 37 -7.04 -13.47 25.48
C ARG A 37 -8.03 -12.87 26.48
N TRP A 38 -9.15 -13.56 26.66
CA TRP A 38 -10.18 -13.21 27.63
C TRP A 38 -9.70 -13.38 29.08
N GLN A 39 -10.08 -12.46 29.96
CA GLN A 39 -9.68 -12.42 31.37
C GLN A 39 -10.88 -12.47 32.32
N GLU A 40 -11.90 -11.63 32.10
CA GLU A 40 -13.10 -11.56 32.95
C GLU A 40 -14.34 -11.03 32.18
N GLY A 41 -15.52 -11.19 32.78
CA GLY A 41 -16.80 -10.67 32.26
C GLY A 41 -17.66 -11.69 31.50
N ASP A 42 -18.84 -11.27 31.05
CA ASP A 42 -19.78 -12.10 30.31
C ASP A 42 -19.58 -12.04 28.78
N ILE A 43 -18.94 -10.99 28.27
CA ILE A 43 -18.44 -10.93 26.89
C ILE A 43 -17.13 -11.74 26.81
N THR A 44 -17.20 -12.92 26.21
CA THR A 44 -16.05 -13.86 26.11
C THR A 44 -15.37 -13.88 24.74
N ARG A 45 -15.87 -13.07 23.80
CA ARG A 45 -15.30 -12.89 22.47
C ARG A 45 -15.33 -11.42 22.09
N ALA A 46 -14.27 -10.95 21.46
CA ALA A 46 -14.10 -9.58 21.01
C ALA A 46 -13.41 -9.58 19.64
N ASP A 47 -13.50 -8.45 18.96
CA ASP A 47 -12.80 -8.20 17.71
C ASP A 47 -11.29 -8.04 18.00
N PRO A 48 -10.42 -8.93 17.49
CA PRO A 48 -8.99 -8.88 17.79
C PRO A 48 -8.30 -7.63 17.22
N HIS A 49 -8.82 -7.07 16.12
CA HIS A 49 -8.22 -5.90 15.47
C HIS A 49 -8.49 -4.63 16.26
N LEU A 50 -9.69 -4.49 16.85
CA LEU A 50 -9.96 -3.37 17.77
C LEU A 50 -9.24 -3.55 19.11
N LEU A 51 -9.10 -4.78 19.61
CA LEU A 51 -8.26 -5.02 20.79
C LEU A 51 -6.83 -4.57 20.56
N GLN A 52 -6.24 -4.90 19.40
CA GLN A 52 -4.90 -4.47 19.04
C GLN A 52 -4.81 -2.94 18.82
N TYR A 53 -5.80 -2.35 18.16
CA TYR A 53 -5.81 -0.91 17.89
C TYR A 53 -5.94 -0.06 19.16
N VAL A 54 -6.77 -0.51 20.12
CA VAL A 54 -7.05 0.21 21.37
C VAL A 54 -6.08 -0.13 22.50
N GLY A 55 -5.61 -1.38 22.58
CA GLY A 55 -4.75 -1.85 23.67
C GLY A 55 -3.33 -2.22 23.27
N GLY A 56 -3.01 -2.29 21.98
CA GLY A 56 -1.69 -2.70 21.51
C GLY A 56 -0.63 -1.61 21.70
N PRO A 57 0.64 -1.93 21.33
CA PRO A 57 1.74 -0.96 21.32
C PRO A 57 1.34 0.35 20.61
N ASP A 58 1.79 1.47 21.15
CA ASP A 58 1.44 2.80 20.67
C ASP A 58 2.69 3.61 20.35
N LEU A 59 2.51 4.67 19.57
CA LEU A 59 3.58 5.59 19.23
C LEU A 59 4.05 6.37 20.45
N PRO A 60 5.32 6.83 20.49
CA PRO A 60 5.77 7.79 21.48
C PRO A 60 4.85 9.02 21.55
N ALA A 61 4.62 9.53 22.76
CA ALA A 61 3.79 10.72 22.97
C ALA A 61 4.30 11.91 22.12
N GLY A 62 3.39 12.60 21.45
CA GLY A 62 3.68 13.76 20.60
C GLY A 62 3.84 13.48 19.11
N ILE A 63 3.97 12.22 18.69
CA ILE A 63 4.19 11.86 17.26
C ILE A 63 2.88 11.78 16.46
N ASP A 64 1.80 11.35 17.12
CA ASP A 64 0.47 11.28 16.53
C ASP A 64 -0.29 12.62 16.59
N GLU A 65 0.36 13.69 17.07
CA GLU A 65 -0.27 15.01 17.23
C GLU A 65 -0.66 15.64 15.89
N MET A 66 -0.05 15.28 14.75
CA MET A 66 -0.47 15.81 13.45
C MET A 66 -1.83 15.25 13.00
N ALA A 67 -2.13 13.98 13.31
CA ALA A 67 -3.46 13.42 13.11
C ALA A 67 -4.47 14.08 14.07
N ALA A 68 -4.07 14.29 15.33
CA ALA A 68 -4.89 15.02 16.31
C ALA A 68 -5.07 16.51 15.95
N GLN A 69 -4.12 17.15 15.27
CA GLN A 69 -4.19 18.53 14.79
C GLN A 69 -5.08 18.65 13.55
N LEU A 70 -5.05 17.68 12.63
CA LEU A 70 -6.01 17.58 11.52
C LEU A 70 -7.42 17.30 12.03
N GLU A 71 -7.57 16.49 13.07
CA GLU A 71 -8.84 16.24 13.76
C GLU A 71 -9.33 17.48 14.51
N ALA A 72 -8.44 18.18 15.23
CA ALA A 72 -8.73 19.44 15.91
C ALA A 72 -9.03 20.58 14.93
N ALA A 73 -8.37 20.64 13.77
CA ALA A 73 -8.69 21.58 12.70
C ALA A 73 -10.06 21.27 12.06
N ARG A 74 -10.39 19.97 11.90
CA ARG A 74 -11.73 19.51 11.52
C ARG A 74 -12.78 19.84 12.58
N GLU A 75 -12.43 19.89 13.86
CA GLU A 75 -13.33 20.32 14.95
C GLU A 75 -13.45 21.84 15.06
N GLN A 76 -12.37 22.60 14.87
CA GLN A 76 -12.40 24.06 14.84
C GLN A 76 -13.23 24.60 13.68
N ALA A 77 -13.17 23.94 12.51
CA ALA A 77 -14.03 24.23 11.38
C ALA A 77 -15.53 24.04 11.68
N LYS A 78 -15.90 23.19 12.66
CA LYS A 78 -17.29 23.04 13.14
C LYS A 78 -17.74 24.20 14.03
N THR A 79 -16.81 24.82 14.78
CA THR A 79 -17.14 25.94 15.68
C THR A 79 -17.24 27.28 14.97
N GLU A 80 -16.52 27.49 13.87
CA GLU A 80 -16.57 28.76 13.13
C GLU A 80 -17.85 28.92 12.29
N THR A 81 -18.58 27.83 12.01
CA THR A 81 -19.90 27.88 11.36
C THR A 81 -21.04 28.28 12.30
N GLN A 82 -20.81 28.34 13.63
CA GLN A 82 -21.82 28.75 14.62
C GLN A 82 -21.91 30.28 14.83
N GLN A 83 -21.06 31.09 14.19
CA GLN A 83 -21.01 32.55 14.42
C GLN A 83 -21.68 33.41 13.33
N GLN A 84 -22.40 32.83 12.36
CA GLN A 84 -23.31 33.61 11.51
C GLN A 84 -24.76 33.37 11.92
N ASP A 85 -25.28 34.36 12.63
CA ASP A 85 -26.66 34.57 13.05
C ASP A 85 -27.72 34.02 12.08
N LEU A 86 -28.56 33.11 12.57
CA LEU A 86 -29.98 33.10 12.23
C LEU A 86 -30.78 33.12 13.53
N SER A 87 -31.42 34.26 13.76
CA SER A 87 -32.27 34.54 14.90
C SER A 87 -33.41 33.52 14.99
N ALA A 88 -33.56 32.95 16.18
CA ALA A 88 -34.71 32.14 16.56
C ALA A 88 -36.00 32.98 16.45
N GLY A 89 -36.90 32.57 15.56
CA GLY A 89 -38.24 33.10 15.42
C GLY A 89 -39.18 31.99 14.96
N ASP A 90 -40.02 31.53 15.89
CA ASP A 90 -41.14 30.61 15.77
C ASP A 90 -41.67 30.32 14.33
N LEU A 91 -41.46 29.10 13.85
CA LEU A 91 -42.40 28.40 12.96
C LEU A 91 -42.38 26.88 13.26
N ALA A 92 -43.39 26.48 14.02
CA ALA A 92 -44.23 25.29 13.93
C ALA A 92 -43.69 23.97 13.35
N GLU A 93 -43.95 22.92 14.15
CA GLU A 93 -44.29 21.56 13.73
C GLU A 93 -44.77 21.43 12.29
N ASP A 94 -44.03 20.63 11.51
CA ASP A 94 -44.35 19.88 10.28
C ASP A 94 -43.39 20.14 9.11
N ALA A 95 -42.91 19.00 8.57
CA ALA A 95 -42.16 18.81 7.32
C ALA A 95 -40.65 19.11 7.29
N TYR A 96 -39.83 18.05 7.40
CA TYR A 96 -39.07 17.53 6.24
C TYR A 96 -38.56 16.10 6.52
N THR A 97 -39.47 15.13 6.39
CA THR A 97 -39.14 13.72 6.24
C THR A 97 -38.72 13.46 4.79
N GLY A 98 -37.41 13.45 4.54
CA GLY A 98 -36.81 13.03 3.27
C GLY A 98 -36.12 11.67 3.38
N SER A 99 -36.76 10.68 4.01
CA SER A 99 -36.30 9.28 3.97
C SER A 99 -37.13 8.53 2.93
N VAL A 100 -36.51 8.10 1.84
CA VAL A 100 -37.14 7.10 0.96
C VAL A 100 -37.11 5.77 1.71
N ARG A 101 -38.25 5.43 2.33
CA ARG A 101 -38.53 4.09 2.84
C ARG A 101 -38.56 3.11 1.65
N ASP A 102 -37.61 2.18 1.56
CA ASP A 102 -37.90 0.88 0.93
C ASP A 102 -38.76 0.10 1.95
N PRO A 103 -40.04 -0.20 1.65
CA PRO A 103 -40.94 -0.85 2.61
C PRO A 103 -40.53 -2.28 3.00
N ARG A 104 -39.48 -2.86 2.40
CA ARG A 104 -39.04 -4.24 2.68
C ARG A 104 -38.06 -4.36 3.85
N TYR A 105 -37.40 -3.27 4.25
CA TYR A 105 -36.35 -3.32 5.27
C TYR A 105 -36.60 -2.25 6.34
N GLY A 106 -37.36 -2.63 7.37
CA GLY A 106 -37.57 -1.79 8.55
C GLY A 106 -36.34 -1.75 9.44
N VAL A 107 -35.43 -0.80 9.21
CA VAL A 107 -34.31 -0.52 10.12
C VAL A 107 -34.36 0.94 10.56
N ARG A 108 -34.34 1.16 11.89
CA ARG A 108 -34.15 2.49 12.50
C ARG A 108 -32.66 2.84 12.41
N ASN A 109 -32.31 3.82 11.57
CA ASN A 109 -31.00 4.45 11.66
C ASN A 109 -30.92 5.20 13.01
N MET A 110 -29.94 4.85 13.86
CA MET A 110 -29.60 5.69 15.02
C MET A 110 -28.66 6.79 14.52
N ILE A 111 -29.24 7.93 14.14
CA ILE A 111 -28.49 9.18 14.06
C ILE A 111 -28.34 9.63 15.51
N ILE A 112 -27.14 9.43 16.07
CA ILE A 112 -26.73 10.16 17.27
C ILE A 112 -26.14 11.48 16.72
N GLY A 113 -26.48 12.62 17.32
CA GLY A 113 -26.55 13.96 16.70
C GLY A 113 -25.30 14.51 15.98
N GLU A 114 -25.42 15.71 15.42
CA GLU A 114 -24.35 16.41 14.68
C GLU A 114 -23.02 16.35 15.44
N GLY A 115 -22.06 15.61 14.89
CA GLY A 115 -20.75 15.38 15.50
C GLY A 115 -20.52 14.00 16.13
N GLN A 116 -21.46 13.04 16.08
CA GLN A 116 -21.26 11.69 16.64
C GLN A 116 -20.98 10.61 15.58
N THR A 117 -20.11 9.67 15.97
CA THR A 117 -19.80 8.39 15.29
C THR A 117 -21.08 7.70 14.81
N THR A 118 -21.25 7.57 13.49
CA THR A 118 -22.41 6.87 12.94
C THR A 118 -22.22 5.36 13.11
N VAL A 119 -22.97 4.77 14.04
CA VAL A 119 -23.05 3.32 14.23
C VAL A 119 -24.37 2.83 13.66
N ALA A 120 -24.28 1.93 12.69
CA ALA A 120 -25.45 1.33 12.03
C ALA A 120 -25.24 -0.19 11.94
N PRO A 121 -26.33 -0.98 12.06
CA PRO A 121 -26.21 -2.43 12.00
C PRO A 121 -25.69 -2.88 10.63
N TYR A 122 -24.91 -3.97 10.63
CA TYR A 122 -24.54 -4.63 9.39
C TYR A 122 -25.79 -5.18 8.69
N VAL A 123 -25.98 -4.80 7.44
CA VAL A 123 -27.06 -5.29 6.58
C VAL A 123 -26.53 -6.13 5.40
N GLY A 124 -25.21 -6.14 5.20
CA GLY A 124 -24.58 -6.65 3.98
C GLY A 124 -24.79 -5.71 2.79
N ASP A 125 -23.86 -5.70 1.83
CA ASP A 125 -24.08 -5.01 0.57
C ASP A 125 -24.92 -5.90 -0.36
N PRO A 126 -26.17 -5.53 -0.70
CA PRO A 126 -26.99 -6.31 -1.61
C PRO A 126 -26.52 -6.25 -3.08
N GLY A 127 -25.58 -5.36 -3.41
CA GLY A 127 -25.07 -5.14 -4.76
C GLY A 127 -26.11 -4.60 -5.77
N ARG A 128 -25.63 -4.21 -6.94
CA ARG A 128 -26.43 -3.86 -8.13
C ARG A 128 -25.81 -4.48 -9.38
N GLU A 129 -26.66 -4.99 -10.27
CA GLU A 129 -26.23 -5.45 -11.58
C GLU A 129 -25.99 -4.26 -12.51
N THR A 130 -24.86 -4.27 -13.23
CA THR A 130 -24.49 -3.25 -14.21
C THR A 130 -24.17 -3.94 -15.55
N GLY A 131 -24.00 -3.15 -16.61
CA GLY A 131 -23.53 -3.69 -17.91
C GLY A 131 -22.16 -4.39 -17.84
N LYS A 132 -21.38 -4.17 -16.77
CA LYS A 132 -20.05 -4.76 -16.52
C LYS A 132 -20.06 -5.81 -15.40
N GLY A 133 -21.25 -6.32 -15.04
CA GLY A 133 -21.46 -7.30 -13.97
C GLY A 133 -21.92 -6.68 -12.65
N TRP A 134 -21.93 -7.48 -11.58
CA TRP A 134 -22.34 -7.04 -10.25
C TRP A 134 -21.32 -6.10 -9.62
N ARG A 135 -21.81 -5.04 -8.98
CA ARG A 135 -21.04 -4.01 -8.26
C ARG A 135 -21.71 -3.69 -6.92
N SER A 136 -20.99 -3.02 -6.03
CA SER A 136 -21.58 -2.45 -4.82
C SER A 136 -22.73 -1.49 -5.14
N LYS A 137 -23.70 -1.41 -4.22
CA LYS A 137 -24.72 -0.35 -4.26
C LYS A 137 -24.20 1.04 -3.89
N GLY A 138 -22.97 1.15 -3.39
CA GLY A 138 -22.32 2.41 -3.14
C GLY A 138 -22.19 3.26 -4.41
N ILE A 139 -21.96 4.56 -4.21
CA ILE A 139 -21.66 5.49 -5.29
C ILE A 139 -20.38 5.02 -6.02
N SER A 140 -20.41 5.00 -7.34
CA SER A 140 -19.25 4.63 -8.16
C SER A 140 -18.27 5.78 -8.31
N PHE A 141 -17.03 5.46 -8.71
CA PHE A 141 -16.01 6.47 -8.91
C PHE A 141 -16.40 7.45 -10.03
N HIS A 142 -16.98 6.95 -11.13
CA HIS A 142 -17.46 7.81 -12.23
C HIS A 142 -18.61 8.73 -11.80
N GLU A 143 -19.48 8.28 -10.89
CA GLU A 143 -20.53 9.13 -10.32
C GLU A 143 -19.93 10.28 -9.48
N VAL A 144 -18.84 10.04 -8.74
CA VAL A 144 -18.15 11.14 -8.01
C VAL A 144 -17.33 12.04 -8.92
N LEU A 145 -16.71 11.52 -9.98
CA LEU A 145 -16.01 12.34 -10.98
C LEU A 145 -16.96 13.29 -11.72
N ALA A 146 -18.18 12.83 -12.02
CA ALA A 146 -19.20 13.66 -12.67
C ALA A 146 -19.67 14.83 -11.79
N GLY A 147 -19.48 14.72 -10.47
CA GLY A 147 -19.79 15.75 -9.48
C GLY A 147 -18.57 16.52 -8.97
N ASP A 148 -17.40 16.45 -9.63
CA ASP A 148 -16.19 17.19 -9.23
C ASP A 148 -16.35 18.71 -9.43
N THR A 149 -15.71 19.53 -8.58
CA THR A 149 -15.75 21.00 -8.71
C THR A 149 -15.15 21.47 -10.03
N TYR A 150 -14.12 20.78 -10.52
CA TYR A 150 -13.30 21.19 -11.65
C TYR A 150 -13.23 20.09 -12.73
N PRO A 151 -14.33 19.83 -13.44
CA PRO A 151 -14.40 18.74 -14.41
C PRO A 151 -13.39 18.88 -15.55
N GLU A 152 -12.99 20.11 -15.89
CA GLU A 152 -11.97 20.39 -16.90
C GLU A 152 -10.55 19.99 -16.48
N ARG A 153 -10.34 19.72 -15.18
CA ARG A 153 -9.04 19.31 -14.64
C ARG A 153 -8.90 17.79 -14.54
N ILE A 154 -9.98 17.03 -14.69
CA ILE A 154 -9.95 15.58 -14.55
C ILE A 154 -9.14 14.97 -15.71
N PRO A 155 -8.05 14.21 -15.44
CA PRO A 155 -7.33 13.47 -16.47
C PRO A 155 -8.22 12.44 -17.16
N GLU A 156 -8.01 12.19 -18.46
CA GLU A 156 -8.79 11.19 -19.22
C GLU A 156 -8.64 9.79 -18.60
N GLU A 157 -7.44 9.51 -18.08
CA GLU A 157 -7.04 8.27 -17.42
C GLU A 157 -7.93 7.94 -16.20
N LEU A 158 -8.50 8.94 -15.51
CA LEU A 158 -9.39 8.70 -14.37
C LEU A 158 -10.78 8.20 -14.80
N TRP A 159 -11.18 8.43 -16.05
CA TRP A 159 -12.43 7.93 -16.63
C TRP A 159 -12.32 6.51 -17.21
N GLU A 160 -11.10 5.96 -17.28
CA GLU A 160 -10.91 4.59 -17.72
C GLU A 160 -11.53 3.61 -16.72
N ASP A 161 -12.28 2.63 -17.24
CA ASP A 161 -12.91 1.55 -16.46
C ASP A 161 -12.64 0.21 -17.16
N SER A 162 -11.57 -0.45 -16.68
CA SER A 162 -10.94 -1.65 -17.25
C SER A 162 -10.91 -2.81 -16.23
N PRO A 163 -12.07 -3.33 -15.79
CA PRO A 163 -12.10 -4.36 -14.76
C PRO A 163 -11.73 -5.72 -15.35
N MET A 164 -11.14 -6.60 -14.52
CA MET A 164 -11.00 -8.01 -14.88
C MET A 164 -12.38 -8.61 -15.22
N PRO A 165 -12.48 -9.53 -16.21
CA PRO A 165 -13.71 -10.25 -16.48
C PRO A 165 -14.28 -10.87 -15.20
N GLY A 166 -15.59 -10.78 -14.99
CA GLY A 166 -16.22 -11.29 -13.76
C GLY A 166 -16.05 -12.80 -13.56
N GLY A 167 -16.39 -13.28 -12.35
CA GLY A 167 -16.33 -14.70 -11.97
C GLY A 167 -15.31 -14.97 -10.86
N VAL A 168 -15.57 -16.01 -10.08
CA VAL A 168 -14.67 -16.43 -8.99
C VAL A 168 -13.43 -17.10 -9.59
N THR A 169 -12.25 -16.58 -9.27
CA THR A 169 -10.98 -17.21 -9.65
C THR A 169 -10.55 -18.20 -8.57
N ARG A 170 -10.00 -19.34 -9.00
CA ARG A 170 -9.42 -20.36 -8.11
C ARG A 170 -7.91 -20.35 -8.27
N VAL A 171 -7.20 -20.09 -7.20
CA VAL A 171 -5.73 -20.07 -7.16
C VAL A 171 -5.26 -21.27 -6.36
N SER A 172 -4.25 -22.00 -6.84
CA SER A 172 -3.71 -23.14 -6.10
C SER A 172 -3.11 -22.69 -4.77
N THR A 173 -3.49 -23.36 -3.68
CA THR A 173 -2.99 -23.09 -2.32
C THR A 173 -1.48 -23.38 -2.21
N GLU A 174 -0.97 -24.30 -3.03
CA GLU A 174 0.46 -24.65 -3.03
C GLU A 174 1.36 -23.48 -3.44
N ARG A 175 0.85 -22.52 -4.23
CA ARG A 175 1.60 -21.31 -4.62
C ARG A 175 2.10 -20.52 -3.42
N PHE A 176 1.40 -20.61 -2.30
CA PHE A 176 1.69 -19.84 -1.08
C PHE A 176 2.47 -20.63 -0.03
N THR A 177 2.60 -21.95 -0.19
CA THR A 177 3.01 -22.84 0.91
C THR A 177 4.09 -23.84 0.53
N SER A 178 4.43 -23.95 -0.76
CA SER A 178 5.33 -24.99 -1.28
C SER A 178 6.65 -24.40 -1.75
N GLN A 179 7.75 -25.02 -1.31
CA GLN A 179 9.10 -24.68 -1.77
C GLN A 179 9.23 -24.84 -3.29
N LYS A 180 8.59 -25.85 -3.89
CA LYS A 180 8.62 -26.06 -5.35
C LYS A 180 8.13 -24.81 -6.10
N TRP A 181 7.10 -24.14 -5.60
CA TRP A 181 6.58 -22.93 -6.24
C TRP A 181 7.51 -21.74 -6.05
N HIS A 182 8.15 -21.61 -4.88
CA HIS A 182 9.21 -20.62 -4.66
C HIS A 182 10.37 -20.82 -5.64
N ASP A 183 10.87 -22.04 -5.80
CA ASP A 183 11.98 -22.33 -6.70
C ASP A 183 11.63 -21.98 -8.17
N LEU A 184 10.38 -22.27 -8.59
CA LEU A 184 9.88 -21.87 -9.90
C LEU A 184 9.76 -20.35 -10.06
N GLU A 185 9.35 -19.63 -9.01
CA GLU A 185 9.33 -18.16 -8.99
C GLU A 185 10.74 -17.59 -9.16
N VAL A 186 11.73 -18.15 -8.49
CA VAL A 186 13.12 -17.70 -8.66
C VAL A 186 13.58 -17.88 -10.11
N GLU A 187 13.37 -19.05 -10.70
CA GLU A 187 13.86 -19.33 -12.06
C GLU A 187 13.08 -18.62 -13.17
N GLN A 188 11.76 -18.45 -13.00
CA GLN A 188 10.89 -17.99 -14.09
C GLN A 188 10.38 -16.56 -13.93
N LEU A 189 10.39 -16.01 -12.72
CA LEU A 189 9.90 -14.66 -12.44
C LEU A 189 11.05 -13.75 -11.98
N TRP A 190 11.71 -14.05 -10.87
CA TRP A 190 12.72 -13.14 -10.28
C TRP A 190 13.99 -12.99 -11.14
N LYS A 191 14.29 -13.96 -12.01
CA LYS A 191 15.37 -13.85 -12.99
C LYS A 191 14.98 -13.18 -14.31
N LYS A 192 13.69 -12.89 -14.54
CA LYS A 192 13.19 -12.54 -15.88
C LYS A 192 12.32 -11.30 -15.97
N VAL A 193 11.84 -10.82 -14.83
CA VAL A 193 10.89 -9.70 -14.77
C VAL A 193 11.55 -8.48 -14.17
N TRP A 194 11.18 -7.30 -14.69
CA TRP A 194 11.55 -6.01 -14.12
C TRP A 194 11.11 -5.89 -12.66
N GLN A 195 12.03 -5.41 -11.82
CA GLN A 195 11.86 -5.32 -10.36
C GLN A 195 12.30 -3.96 -9.86
N PHE A 196 11.52 -3.37 -8.95
CA PHE A 196 11.93 -2.14 -8.27
C PHE A 196 13.05 -2.42 -7.27
N ALA A 197 14.22 -1.81 -7.49
CA ALA A 197 15.46 -2.08 -6.74
C ALA A 197 15.80 -0.99 -5.71
N CYS A 198 15.69 0.29 -6.03
CA CYS A 198 15.88 1.39 -5.08
C CYS A 198 15.36 2.72 -5.61
N CYS A 199 15.23 3.70 -4.72
CA CYS A 199 15.06 5.09 -5.16
C CYS A 199 16.40 5.61 -5.69
N VAL A 200 16.34 6.51 -6.67
CA VAL A 200 17.51 7.25 -7.19
C VAL A 200 18.25 7.97 -6.07
N ASP A 201 17.51 8.43 -5.05
CA ASP A 201 18.05 9.14 -3.89
C ASP A 201 18.82 8.24 -2.90
N ASP A 202 18.72 6.90 -3.04
CA ASP A 202 19.50 5.97 -2.22
C ASP A 202 20.98 5.95 -2.65
N ILE A 203 21.23 6.28 -3.91
CA ILE A 203 22.55 6.32 -4.55
C ILE A 203 22.71 7.64 -5.32
N PRO A 204 22.75 8.80 -4.64
CA PRO A 204 22.68 10.11 -5.29
C PRO A 204 23.95 10.47 -6.09
N GLU A 205 25.11 9.96 -5.69
CA GLU A 205 26.40 10.31 -6.28
C GLU A 205 26.99 9.16 -7.10
N VAL A 206 27.84 9.48 -8.10
CA VAL A 206 28.55 8.45 -8.87
C VAL A 206 29.44 7.61 -7.93
N GLY A 207 29.34 6.29 -8.10
CA GLY A 207 30.00 5.31 -7.25
C GLY A 207 29.23 4.95 -5.98
N ASP A 208 28.10 5.60 -5.68
CA ASP A 208 27.18 5.11 -4.65
C ASP A 208 26.45 3.85 -5.17
N TYR A 209 26.34 2.84 -4.30
CA TYR A 209 25.74 1.56 -4.65
C TYR A 209 24.97 0.95 -3.48
N ILE A 210 23.97 0.13 -3.80
CA ILE A 210 23.27 -0.73 -2.84
C ILE A 210 23.46 -2.20 -3.21
N VAL A 211 23.26 -3.07 -2.22
CA VAL A 211 23.11 -4.52 -2.43
C VAL A 211 21.62 -4.85 -2.47
N TYR A 212 21.15 -5.30 -3.63
CA TYR A 212 19.78 -5.74 -3.83
C TYR A 212 19.71 -7.27 -3.84
N ASP A 213 19.16 -7.84 -2.76
CA ASP A 213 18.92 -9.27 -2.65
C ASP A 213 17.47 -9.63 -2.97
N ILE A 214 17.28 -10.74 -3.68
CA ILE A 214 15.96 -11.32 -3.97
C ILE A 214 16.08 -12.84 -4.01
N ALA A 215 15.37 -13.52 -3.11
CA ALA A 215 15.60 -14.93 -2.83
C ALA A 215 17.08 -15.19 -2.48
N HIS A 216 17.75 -16.17 -3.10
CA HIS A 216 19.21 -16.35 -2.99
C HIS A 216 20.05 -15.53 -4.00
N LEU A 217 19.41 -14.72 -4.85
CA LEU A 217 20.10 -13.88 -5.84
C LEU A 217 20.55 -12.57 -5.17
N SER A 218 21.70 -12.05 -5.60
CA SER A 218 22.27 -10.81 -5.08
C SER A 218 22.83 -9.97 -6.21
N TYR A 219 22.51 -8.68 -6.21
CA TYR A 219 22.92 -7.71 -7.22
C TYR A 219 23.55 -6.48 -6.58
N ILE A 220 24.58 -5.92 -7.22
CA ILE A 220 25.09 -4.58 -6.89
C ILE A 220 24.43 -3.61 -7.86
N VAL A 221 23.63 -2.68 -7.34
CA VAL A 221 23.04 -1.59 -8.15
C VAL A 221 23.84 -0.32 -7.86
N VAL A 222 24.45 0.27 -8.88
CA VAL A 222 25.42 1.37 -8.74
C VAL A 222 25.11 2.51 -9.72
N ARG A 223 25.29 3.76 -9.27
CA ARG A 223 25.31 4.92 -10.17
C ARG A 223 26.68 5.04 -10.82
N THR A 224 26.74 4.99 -12.14
CA THR A 224 27.99 5.05 -12.93
C THR A 224 28.20 6.41 -13.61
N GLY A 225 27.14 7.22 -13.76
CA GLY A 225 27.18 8.56 -14.34
C GLY A 225 26.12 9.48 -13.74
N GLU A 226 25.99 10.71 -14.23
CA GLU A 226 25.02 11.70 -13.70
C GLU A 226 23.59 11.13 -13.68
N ASP A 227 23.15 10.52 -14.77
CA ASP A 227 21.83 9.87 -14.90
C ASP A 227 21.96 8.40 -15.34
N GLU A 228 23.11 7.77 -15.12
CA GLU A 228 23.42 6.41 -15.56
C GLU A 228 23.54 5.45 -14.37
N PHE A 229 22.81 4.34 -14.44
CA PHE A 229 22.79 3.29 -13.41
C PHE A 229 23.04 1.94 -14.04
N LYS A 230 23.80 1.09 -13.36
CA LYS A 230 24.05 -0.29 -13.76
C LYS A 230 23.80 -1.25 -12.61
N ALA A 231 23.52 -2.50 -12.95
CA ALA A 231 23.33 -3.56 -11.98
C ALA A 231 24.16 -4.78 -12.38
N TYR A 232 24.88 -5.38 -11.43
CA TYR A 232 25.68 -6.58 -11.70
C TYR A 232 25.34 -7.70 -10.74
N ASN A 233 25.45 -8.94 -11.19
CA ASN A 233 25.49 -10.09 -10.28
C ASN A 233 26.59 -9.85 -9.23
N ASN A 234 26.22 -9.92 -7.95
CA ASN A 234 27.13 -9.70 -6.84
C ASN A 234 28.00 -10.94 -6.58
N ALA A 235 28.74 -11.38 -7.59
CA ALA A 235 29.54 -12.59 -7.57
C ALA A 235 30.83 -12.40 -8.39
N CYS A 236 31.97 -12.61 -7.75
CA CYS A 236 33.27 -12.60 -8.40
C CYS A 236 33.36 -13.71 -9.47
N LEU A 237 33.79 -13.37 -10.69
CA LEU A 237 33.90 -14.32 -11.80
C LEU A 237 34.99 -15.40 -11.60
N HIS A 238 35.91 -15.21 -10.64
CA HIS A 238 36.93 -16.21 -10.35
C HIS A 238 36.34 -17.45 -9.64
N ARG A 239 35.78 -17.27 -8.43
CA ARG A 239 35.31 -18.39 -7.58
C ARG A 239 34.00 -18.07 -6.85
N GLY A 240 33.22 -17.11 -7.35
CA GLY A 240 31.87 -16.83 -6.85
C GLY A 240 31.78 -16.15 -5.48
N ARG A 241 32.88 -15.60 -4.94
CA ARG A 241 32.79 -14.80 -3.70
C ARG A 241 31.94 -13.56 -3.96
N GLN A 242 30.98 -13.30 -3.07
CA GLN A 242 30.21 -12.06 -3.04
C GLN A 242 31.15 -10.85 -2.99
N LEU A 243 30.93 -9.87 -3.86
CA LEU A 243 31.81 -8.70 -4.00
C LEU A 243 31.52 -7.64 -2.93
N ARG A 244 30.24 -7.47 -2.55
CA ARG A 244 29.76 -6.51 -1.55
C ARG A 244 28.73 -7.15 -0.63
N GLU A 245 28.95 -7.01 0.67
CA GLU A 245 28.05 -7.52 1.72
C GLU A 245 27.08 -6.43 2.21
N PHE A 246 27.40 -5.16 1.95
CA PHE A 246 26.65 -4.00 2.41
C PHE A 246 26.63 -2.90 1.36
N ASP A 247 25.67 -1.98 1.46
CA ASP A 247 25.63 -0.74 0.69
C ASP A 247 26.89 0.08 0.92
N GLY A 248 27.23 0.94 -0.05
CA GLY A 248 28.40 1.78 0.05
C GLY A 248 28.34 3.03 -0.81
N LYS A 249 29.33 3.89 -0.61
CA LYS A 249 29.41 5.20 -1.25
C LYS A 249 30.74 5.44 -1.93
N LYS A 250 30.74 6.22 -3.01
CA LYS A 250 31.94 6.68 -3.73
C LYS A 250 32.91 5.56 -4.12
N ALA A 251 32.38 4.40 -4.50
CA ALA A 251 33.20 3.33 -5.06
C ALA A 251 33.83 3.80 -6.37
N THR A 252 35.13 3.54 -6.51
CA THR A 252 35.82 3.64 -7.82
C THR A 252 35.96 2.27 -8.46
N GLU A 253 35.91 1.19 -7.68
CA GLU A 253 36.09 -0.19 -8.13
C GLU A 253 35.35 -1.21 -7.22
N PHE A 254 35.12 -2.40 -7.76
CA PHE A 254 34.65 -3.58 -7.06
C PHE A 254 35.77 -4.62 -6.95
N ARG A 255 36.61 -4.47 -5.93
CA ARG A 255 37.64 -5.46 -5.59
C ARG A 255 37.08 -6.61 -4.75
N CYS A 256 37.29 -7.83 -5.22
CA CYS A 256 36.91 -9.06 -4.53
C CYS A 256 37.79 -9.28 -3.28
N PRO A 257 37.20 -9.46 -2.08
CA PRO A 257 37.96 -9.63 -0.83
C PRO A 257 38.63 -11.00 -0.70
N PHE A 258 38.44 -11.92 -1.65
CA PHE A 258 39.06 -13.25 -1.59
C PHE A 258 40.47 -13.26 -2.20
N HIS A 259 40.58 -12.92 -3.49
CA HIS A 259 41.85 -13.00 -4.22
C HIS A 259 42.21 -11.70 -4.94
N GLY A 260 41.47 -10.60 -4.71
CA GLY A 260 41.83 -9.27 -5.21
C GLY A 260 41.51 -8.99 -6.68
N TRP A 261 40.84 -9.90 -7.40
CA TRP A 261 40.28 -9.58 -8.73
C TRP A 261 39.39 -8.35 -8.64
N CYS A 262 39.51 -7.45 -9.61
CA CYS A 262 38.95 -6.13 -9.51
C CYS A 262 38.30 -5.69 -10.82
N TRP A 263 37.13 -5.09 -10.70
CA TRP A 263 36.38 -4.47 -11.80
C TRP A 263 36.18 -2.99 -11.50
N GLU A 264 36.12 -2.14 -12.52
CA GLU A 264 35.67 -0.75 -12.35
C GLU A 264 34.16 -0.71 -12.07
N ILE A 265 33.62 0.45 -11.67
CA ILE A 265 32.18 0.59 -11.40
C ILE A 265 31.29 0.42 -12.65
N ASP A 266 31.86 0.59 -13.85
CA ASP A 266 31.19 0.33 -15.12
C ASP A 266 31.14 -1.16 -15.51
N GLY A 267 31.69 -2.03 -14.65
CA GLY A 267 31.69 -3.47 -14.76
C GLY A 267 32.90 -4.05 -15.46
N SER A 268 33.75 -3.23 -16.10
CA SER A 268 34.92 -3.68 -16.86
C SER A 268 36.03 -4.21 -15.96
N LEU A 269 36.72 -5.27 -16.42
CA LEU A 269 37.80 -5.90 -15.68
C LEU A 269 39.03 -4.98 -15.62
N ARG A 270 39.33 -4.53 -14.41
CA ARG A 270 40.49 -3.68 -14.12
C ARG A 270 41.75 -4.51 -13.95
N GLU A 271 41.73 -5.45 -13.02
CA GLU A 271 42.94 -6.11 -12.52
C GLU A 271 42.69 -7.56 -12.12
N ILE A 272 43.61 -8.44 -12.53
CA ILE A 272 43.76 -9.80 -12.01
C ILE A 272 45.13 -9.89 -11.33
N PRO A 273 45.19 -10.11 -10.00
CA PRO A 273 46.46 -10.38 -9.34
C PRO A 273 47.15 -11.61 -9.92
N SER A 274 48.43 -11.47 -10.26
CA SER A 274 49.21 -12.51 -10.96
C SER A 274 48.58 -12.96 -12.29
N GLU A 275 48.06 -12.03 -13.09
CA GLU A 275 47.40 -12.30 -14.39
C GLU A 275 48.22 -13.18 -15.35
N TRP A 276 49.55 -13.20 -15.23
CA TRP A 276 50.42 -14.10 -16.01
C TRP A 276 50.12 -15.60 -15.82
N ASP A 277 49.47 -15.98 -14.71
CA ASP A 277 49.04 -17.37 -14.42
C ASP A 277 47.65 -17.69 -14.99
N PHE A 278 47.00 -16.71 -15.62
CA PHE A 278 45.68 -16.83 -16.24
C PHE A 278 45.72 -16.44 -17.73
N PRO A 279 46.39 -17.24 -18.60
CA PRO A 279 46.34 -16.98 -20.03
C PRO A 279 44.89 -16.97 -20.52
N GLU A 280 44.54 -16.01 -21.39
CA GLU A 280 43.25 -15.89 -22.10
C GLU A 280 42.02 -15.54 -21.23
N VAL A 281 42.09 -15.62 -19.90
CA VAL A 281 40.91 -15.40 -19.02
C VAL A 281 40.28 -14.02 -19.11
N ARG A 282 41.06 -13.01 -19.54
CA ARG A 282 40.58 -11.63 -19.62
C ARG A 282 39.45 -11.49 -20.64
N GLU A 283 39.39 -12.34 -21.66
CA GLU A 283 38.27 -12.35 -22.62
C GLU A 283 37.00 -12.95 -22.01
N ASP A 284 37.11 -13.98 -21.18
CA ASP A 284 35.96 -14.63 -20.53
C ASP A 284 35.38 -13.82 -19.36
N ALA A 285 36.23 -13.04 -18.70
CA ALA A 285 35.94 -12.27 -17.48
C ALA A 285 36.06 -10.76 -17.68
N ASP A 286 35.99 -10.30 -18.93
CA ASP A 286 36.17 -8.91 -19.36
C ASP A 286 35.19 -7.94 -18.67
N HIS A 287 33.99 -8.41 -18.33
CA HIS A 287 32.95 -7.65 -17.65
C HIS A 287 32.20 -8.49 -16.61
N LEU A 288 31.80 -7.84 -15.51
CA LEU A 288 30.80 -8.40 -14.59
C LEU A 288 29.51 -8.73 -15.34
N ARG A 289 28.82 -9.79 -14.92
CA ARG A 289 27.54 -10.17 -15.52
C ARG A 289 26.47 -9.14 -15.12
N GLU A 290 25.97 -8.41 -16.11
CA GLU A 290 25.05 -7.29 -15.94
C GLU A 290 23.59 -7.74 -15.94
N ALA A 291 22.77 -7.11 -15.10
CA ALA A 291 21.32 -7.10 -15.18
C ALA A 291 20.90 -5.77 -15.82
N ARG A 292 19.87 -5.80 -16.67
CA ARG A 292 19.35 -4.59 -17.34
C ARG A 292 18.84 -3.63 -16.29
N THR A 293 19.05 -2.33 -16.51
CA THR A 293 18.58 -1.26 -15.65
C THR A 293 17.68 -0.31 -16.41
N GLY A 294 16.77 0.33 -15.69
CA GLY A 294 15.93 1.41 -16.21
C GLY A 294 15.44 2.30 -15.07
N THR A 295 15.00 3.52 -15.39
CA THR A 295 14.51 4.47 -14.40
C THR A 295 13.14 5.02 -14.79
N TRP A 296 12.30 5.25 -13.78
CA TRP A 296 11.02 5.92 -13.93
C TRP A 296 10.64 6.56 -12.60
N GLY A 297 10.14 7.81 -12.60
CA GLY A 297 9.58 8.44 -11.40
C GLY A 297 10.53 8.54 -10.20
N GLY A 298 11.85 8.62 -10.42
CA GLY A 298 12.84 8.61 -9.34
C GLY A 298 13.13 7.22 -8.75
N PHE A 299 12.73 6.15 -9.42
CA PHE A 299 13.02 4.76 -9.05
C PHE A 299 13.95 4.10 -10.06
N VAL A 300 14.82 3.22 -9.56
CA VAL A 300 15.71 2.36 -10.35
C VAL A 300 15.12 0.95 -10.36
N PHE A 301 14.96 0.40 -11.56
CA PHE A 301 14.51 -0.96 -11.80
C PHE A 301 15.65 -1.82 -12.34
N ILE A 302 15.62 -3.12 -12.02
CA ILE A 302 16.51 -4.11 -12.61
C ILE A 302 15.72 -5.23 -13.29
N ASN A 303 16.26 -5.81 -14.36
CA ASN A 303 15.82 -7.08 -14.90
C ASN A 303 17.03 -7.99 -15.14
N PRO A 304 17.15 -9.13 -14.43
CA PRO A 304 18.29 -10.03 -14.61
C PRO A 304 18.34 -10.75 -15.97
N ASP A 305 17.28 -10.71 -16.77
CA ASP A 305 17.27 -11.25 -18.12
C ASP A 305 17.83 -10.20 -19.11
N PRO A 306 18.98 -10.45 -19.76
CA PRO A 306 19.55 -9.52 -20.73
C PRO A 306 18.70 -9.36 -22.00
N ASP A 307 17.83 -10.33 -22.30
CA ASP A 307 16.97 -10.35 -23.47
C ASP A 307 15.57 -9.76 -23.19
N CYS A 308 15.37 -9.15 -22.02
CA CYS A 308 14.09 -8.55 -21.66
C CYS A 308 13.71 -7.35 -22.56
N GLU A 309 12.41 -7.03 -22.57
CA GLU A 309 11.89 -5.81 -23.17
C GLU A 309 12.42 -4.54 -22.47
N PRO A 310 12.43 -3.39 -23.15
CA PRO A 310 12.68 -2.09 -22.52
C PRO A 310 11.74 -1.81 -21.35
N LEU A 311 12.20 -1.06 -20.34
CA LEU A 311 11.39 -0.74 -19.17
C LEU A 311 10.13 0.05 -19.54
N GLU A 312 10.20 0.92 -20.54
CA GLU A 312 9.08 1.74 -21.01
C GLU A 312 7.93 0.86 -21.54
N ASP A 313 8.26 -0.19 -22.28
CA ASP A 313 7.29 -1.16 -22.78
C ASP A 313 6.68 -1.96 -21.63
N PHE A 314 7.48 -2.31 -20.62
CA PHE A 314 7.01 -3.02 -19.43
C PHE A 314 6.05 -2.17 -18.57
N LEU A 315 6.37 -0.88 -18.38
CA LEU A 315 5.53 0.08 -17.65
C LEU A 315 4.20 0.34 -18.36
N GLY A 316 4.19 0.28 -19.70
CA GLY A 316 2.99 0.47 -20.51
C GLY A 316 2.35 1.84 -20.26
N SER A 317 1.07 1.85 -19.88
CA SER A 317 0.31 3.08 -19.59
C SER A 317 0.52 3.65 -18.18
N LEU A 318 1.33 3.00 -17.32
CA LEU A 318 1.51 3.47 -15.94
C LEU A 318 2.01 4.93 -15.87
N PRO A 319 3.03 5.36 -16.63
CA PRO A 319 3.57 6.72 -16.52
C PRO A 319 2.53 7.84 -16.75
N GLN A 320 1.59 7.63 -17.67
CA GLN A 320 0.54 8.59 -18.03
C GLN A 320 -0.37 8.91 -16.84
N HIS A 321 -0.69 7.91 -16.01
CA HIS A 321 -1.51 8.09 -14.80
C HIS A 321 -0.77 8.85 -13.68
N TYR A 322 0.54 9.09 -13.82
CA TYR A 322 1.37 9.74 -12.80
C TYR A 322 1.98 11.06 -13.23
N GLU A 323 1.80 11.49 -14.49
CA GLU A 323 2.44 12.68 -15.06
C GLU A 323 2.22 13.92 -14.18
N LYS A 324 0.99 14.13 -13.71
CA LYS A 324 0.64 15.27 -12.85
C LYS A 324 1.25 15.20 -11.44
N TYR A 325 1.60 14.02 -10.94
CA TYR A 325 2.09 13.86 -9.57
C TYR A 325 3.59 14.18 -9.42
N GLU A 326 4.30 14.40 -10.54
CA GLU A 326 5.69 14.89 -10.61
C GLU A 326 6.59 14.19 -9.58
N TYR A 327 6.65 12.86 -9.66
CA TYR A 327 7.35 12.00 -8.70
C TYR A 327 8.84 12.34 -8.56
N GLU A 328 9.45 12.82 -9.64
CA GLU A 328 10.84 13.29 -9.70
C GLU A 328 11.08 14.51 -8.79
N LYS A 329 10.01 15.24 -8.45
CA LYS A 329 10.00 16.35 -7.49
C LYS A 329 9.64 15.90 -6.06
N LYS A 330 9.83 14.62 -5.76
CA LYS A 330 9.69 14.07 -4.40
C LYS A 330 11.01 13.46 -3.92
N TYR A 331 11.20 13.47 -2.60
CA TYR A 331 12.33 12.81 -1.93
C TYR A 331 11.82 11.71 -1.01
N LYS A 332 12.67 10.73 -0.73
CA LYS A 332 12.37 9.64 0.21
C LYS A 332 12.41 10.15 1.66
N GLN A 333 11.27 10.52 2.21
CA GLN A 333 11.16 11.03 3.59
C GLN A 333 11.25 9.91 4.64
N MET A 334 10.81 8.72 4.31
CA MET A 334 10.75 7.59 5.23
C MET A 334 10.90 6.29 4.45
N HIS A 335 11.55 5.30 5.07
CA HIS A 335 11.62 3.95 4.55
C HIS A 335 11.68 2.96 5.72
N VAL A 336 10.60 2.21 5.93
CA VAL A 336 10.54 1.15 6.95
C VAL A 336 10.39 -0.19 6.27
N ALA A 337 11.25 -1.14 6.62
CA ALA A 337 11.21 -2.51 6.11
C ALA A 337 10.91 -3.47 7.25
N LYS A 338 10.03 -4.45 7.03
CA LYS A 338 9.69 -5.45 8.03
C LYS A 338 9.76 -6.85 7.44
N VAL A 339 10.38 -7.76 8.19
CA VAL A 339 10.28 -9.20 7.91
C VAL A 339 8.92 -9.71 8.37
N VAL A 340 8.17 -10.40 7.53
CA VAL A 340 6.80 -10.85 7.79
C VAL A 340 6.72 -12.37 7.66
N ARG A 341 6.08 -13.04 8.62
CA ARG A 341 5.86 -14.51 8.63
C ARG A 341 4.69 -14.93 7.73
N ALA A 342 4.75 -14.54 6.47
CA ALA A 342 3.86 -15.01 5.43
C ALA A 342 4.58 -15.00 4.07
N ASN A 343 4.10 -15.83 3.15
CA ASN A 343 4.55 -15.79 1.76
C ASN A 343 4.40 -14.38 1.18
N TRP A 344 5.34 -13.95 0.34
CA TRP A 344 5.37 -12.60 -0.24
C TRP A 344 4.09 -12.25 -1.02
N LYS A 345 3.47 -13.26 -1.67
CA LYS A 345 2.19 -13.09 -2.38
C LYS A 345 1.05 -12.83 -1.41
N THR A 346 0.93 -13.66 -0.36
CA THR A 346 -0.07 -13.47 0.70
C THR A 346 0.06 -12.09 1.38
N ASN A 347 1.29 -11.63 1.59
CA ASN A 347 1.56 -10.33 2.17
C ASN A 347 1.09 -9.19 1.26
N GLN A 348 1.54 -9.16 0.00
CA GLN A 348 1.17 -8.06 -0.89
C GLN A 348 -0.32 -8.06 -1.28
N GLU A 349 -0.96 -9.22 -1.37
CA GLU A 349 -2.36 -9.33 -1.80
C GLU A 349 -3.29 -8.56 -0.87
N ALA A 350 -2.99 -8.52 0.44
CA ALA A 350 -3.71 -7.72 1.41
C ALA A 350 -3.66 -6.20 1.13
N PHE A 351 -2.70 -5.73 0.32
CA PHE A 351 -2.55 -4.33 -0.08
C PHE A 351 -3.01 -4.06 -1.52
N MET A 352 -3.63 -5.06 -2.16
CA MET A 352 -4.16 -4.97 -3.52
C MET A 352 -5.69 -4.87 -3.55
N GLU A 353 -6.37 -5.01 -2.41
CA GLU A 353 -7.82 -4.99 -2.29
C GLU A 353 -8.28 -4.25 -1.03
N GLY A 354 -9.54 -3.80 -1.03
CA GLY A 354 -10.18 -3.18 0.12
C GLY A 354 -11.29 -4.03 0.76
N TYR A 355 -11.45 -5.28 0.34
CA TYR A 355 -12.47 -6.20 0.83
C TYR A 355 -12.27 -6.53 2.31
N HIS A 356 -11.03 -6.63 2.80
CA HIS A 356 -10.77 -6.92 4.20
C HIS A 356 -11.11 -5.76 5.15
N ILE A 357 -11.23 -4.52 4.65
CA ILE A 357 -11.40 -3.30 5.47
C ILE A 357 -12.60 -3.42 6.42
N ILE A 358 -13.68 -4.05 5.95
CA ILE A 358 -14.91 -4.27 6.72
C ILE A 358 -14.67 -5.01 8.05
N ALA A 359 -13.64 -5.86 8.11
CA ALA A 359 -13.35 -6.72 9.24
C ALA A 359 -12.04 -6.33 9.95
N THR A 360 -10.98 -6.03 9.21
CA THR A 360 -9.65 -5.73 9.79
C THR A 360 -9.56 -4.29 10.32
N HIS A 361 -10.27 -3.34 9.69
CA HIS A 361 -10.23 -1.93 10.05
C HIS A 361 -11.62 -1.35 10.39
N PRO A 362 -12.34 -1.94 11.35
CA PRO A 362 -13.71 -1.53 11.68
C PRO A 362 -13.80 -0.07 12.17
N GLN A 363 -12.71 0.54 12.64
CA GLN A 363 -12.64 1.96 12.99
C GLN A 363 -12.77 2.87 11.76
N LEU A 364 -12.29 2.44 10.59
CA LEU A 364 -12.43 3.20 9.33
C LEU A 364 -13.88 3.19 8.84
N MET A 365 -14.60 2.10 9.12
CA MET A 365 -16.00 2.01 8.73
C MET A 365 -16.87 3.07 9.39
N VAL A 366 -16.58 3.52 10.61
CA VAL A 366 -17.32 4.61 11.28
C VAL A 366 -17.51 5.82 10.34
N HIS A 367 -16.47 6.13 9.56
CA HIS A 367 -16.41 7.28 8.66
C HIS A 367 -16.86 6.97 7.22
N GLY A 368 -17.44 5.78 6.99
CA GLY A 368 -17.89 5.35 5.66
C GLY A 368 -16.75 4.90 4.74
N GLY A 369 -15.71 4.28 5.30
CA GLY A 369 -14.65 3.61 4.55
C GLY A 369 -14.75 2.10 4.68
N ASP A 370 -15.81 1.47 4.16
CA ASP A 370 -15.93 0.00 4.18
C ASP A 370 -15.36 -0.71 2.94
N GLY A 371 -14.86 0.08 1.97
CA GLY A 371 -14.17 -0.41 0.79
C GLY A 371 -15.04 -1.11 -0.24
N ALA A 372 -16.37 -1.15 -0.08
CA ALA A 372 -17.23 -1.88 -1.02
C ALA A 372 -17.31 -1.21 -2.41
N ASN A 373 -17.10 0.09 -2.48
CA ASN A 373 -17.28 0.87 -3.71
C ASN A 373 -15.95 1.27 -4.37
N HIS A 374 -14.86 0.54 -4.08
CA HIS A 374 -13.61 0.72 -4.83
C HIS A 374 -13.84 0.47 -6.32
N GLN A 375 -13.21 1.30 -7.16
CA GLN A 375 -13.03 0.96 -8.57
C GLN A 375 -11.75 0.13 -8.70
N TYR A 376 -11.82 -0.98 -9.44
CA TYR A 376 -10.66 -1.83 -9.76
C TYR A 376 -10.47 -1.93 -11.26
N ASP A 377 -9.26 -1.59 -11.72
CA ASP A 377 -8.85 -1.60 -13.13
C ASP A 377 -7.57 -2.41 -13.33
N SER A 378 -7.40 -2.98 -14.52
CA SER A 378 -6.26 -3.82 -14.90
C SER A 378 -5.75 -3.43 -16.30
N PHE A 379 -4.44 -3.21 -16.41
CA PHE A 379 -3.78 -2.65 -17.59
C PHE A 379 -2.44 -3.35 -17.82
N GLY A 380 -2.26 -4.09 -18.91
CA GLY A 380 -0.96 -4.74 -19.20
C GLY A 380 -0.36 -5.43 -17.97
N ASN A 381 0.79 -4.93 -17.50
CA ASN A 381 1.55 -5.43 -16.33
C ASN A 381 1.21 -4.76 -14.99
N TRP A 382 0.22 -3.86 -14.94
CA TRP A 382 -0.13 -3.12 -13.73
C TRP A 382 -1.64 -3.01 -13.50
N SER A 383 -2.04 -2.63 -12.31
CA SER A 383 -3.46 -2.48 -11.96
C SER A 383 -3.69 -1.36 -10.95
N ARG A 384 -4.89 -0.80 -10.96
CA ARG A 384 -5.30 0.34 -10.14
C ARG A 384 -6.50 0.01 -9.29
N ALA A 385 -6.49 0.50 -8.06
CA ALA A 385 -7.70 0.61 -7.25
C ALA A 385 -7.89 2.04 -6.77
N VAL A 386 -9.14 2.50 -6.75
CA VAL A 386 -9.51 3.84 -6.28
C VAL A 386 -10.43 3.75 -5.09
N THR A 387 -9.96 4.23 -3.94
CA THR A 387 -10.74 4.42 -2.71
C THR A 387 -11.48 5.73 -2.76
N ILE A 388 -12.81 5.66 -2.71
CA ILE A 388 -13.69 6.82 -2.81
C ILE A 388 -13.92 7.43 -1.43
N ALA A 389 -13.51 8.68 -1.24
CA ALA A 389 -13.86 9.46 -0.05
C ALA A 389 -15.31 9.98 -0.16
N ALA A 390 -16.30 9.14 0.14
CA ALA A 390 -17.73 9.48 0.01
C ALA A 390 -18.55 9.42 1.31
N ARG A 391 -17.94 9.02 2.44
CA ARG A 391 -18.65 8.78 3.72
C ARG A 391 -19.88 7.87 3.58
N SER A 392 -19.83 6.92 2.66
CA SER A 392 -20.92 5.96 2.41
C SER A 392 -20.53 4.56 2.91
N SER A 393 -21.52 3.73 3.24
CA SER A 393 -21.24 2.36 3.66
C SER A 393 -22.38 1.46 3.23
N ALA A 394 -22.20 0.74 2.13
CA ALA A 394 -23.21 -0.17 1.61
C ALA A 394 -23.49 -1.32 2.59
N HIS A 395 -22.47 -1.75 3.35
CA HIS A 395 -22.61 -2.80 4.36
C HIS A 395 -23.40 -2.38 5.60
N ARG A 396 -23.66 -1.08 5.77
CA ARG A 396 -24.43 -0.50 6.88
C ARG A 396 -25.65 0.30 6.39
N ASN A 397 -26.00 0.18 5.10
CA ASN A 397 -27.09 0.92 4.46
C ASN A 397 -26.98 2.45 4.60
N ILE A 398 -25.76 2.98 4.54
CA ILE A 398 -25.48 4.42 4.61
C ILE A 398 -25.23 4.91 3.19
N HIS A 399 -26.24 5.53 2.59
CA HIS A 399 -26.22 6.07 1.24
C HIS A 399 -26.70 7.53 1.27
N PRO A 400 -25.81 8.50 1.59
CA PRO A 400 -26.16 9.91 1.52
C PRO A 400 -26.58 10.29 0.08
N PRO A 401 -27.49 11.25 -0.11
CA PRO A 401 -27.80 11.77 -1.44
C PRO A 401 -26.54 12.29 -2.14
N SER A 402 -26.48 12.17 -3.47
CA SER A 402 -25.27 12.55 -4.23
C SER A 402 -24.85 14.00 -4.00
N ASP A 403 -25.79 14.94 -3.89
CA ASP A 403 -25.48 16.35 -3.64
C ASP A 403 -24.74 16.57 -2.30
N GLU A 404 -25.09 15.80 -1.26
CA GLU A 404 -24.41 15.84 0.05
C GLU A 404 -23.00 15.23 -0.03
N ILE A 405 -22.86 14.14 -0.80
CA ILE A 405 -21.56 13.52 -1.07
C ILE A 405 -20.65 14.54 -1.78
N PHE A 406 -21.15 15.18 -2.83
CA PHE A 406 -20.40 16.17 -3.61
C PHE A 406 -20.02 17.36 -2.74
N GLU A 407 -20.96 17.95 -2.00
CA GLU A 407 -20.67 19.08 -1.10
C GLU A 407 -19.56 18.73 -0.07
N THR A 408 -19.64 17.55 0.53
CA THR A 408 -18.63 17.08 1.49
C THR A 408 -17.26 16.92 0.82
N ARG A 409 -17.24 16.35 -0.38
CA ARG A 409 -16.01 16.15 -1.16
C ARG A 409 -15.38 17.47 -1.58
N HIS A 410 -16.16 18.44 -2.07
CA HIS A 410 -15.69 19.78 -2.40
C HIS A 410 -15.01 20.45 -1.20
N LYS A 411 -15.63 20.36 -0.01
CA LYS A 411 -15.03 20.90 1.23
C LYS A 411 -13.71 20.21 1.56
N MET A 412 -13.65 18.88 1.48
CA MET A 412 -12.43 18.12 1.73
C MET A 412 -11.31 18.46 0.74
N ALA A 413 -11.63 18.56 -0.54
CA ALA A 413 -10.68 18.90 -1.59
C ALA A 413 -10.14 20.32 -1.43
N ASN A 414 -11.00 21.30 -1.09
CA ASN A 414 -10.56 22.68 -0.84
C ASN A 414 -9.64 22.76 0.40
N MET A 415 -9.93 22.04 1.48
CA MET A 415 -9.03 21.98 2.64
C MET A 415 -7.67 21.38 2.27
N MET A 416 -7.66 20.28 1.51
CA MET A 416 -6.41 19.67 1.02
C MET A 416 -5.66 20.62 0.09
N ARG A 417 -6.37 21.33 -0.78
CA ARG A 417 -5.80 22.30 -1.73
C ARG A 417 -5.06 23.42 -1.02
N GLU A 418 -5.67 24.03 -0.01
CA GLU A 418 -5.02 25.10 0.76
C GLU A 418 -3.82 24.57 1.57
N THR A 419 -3.94 23.38 2.17
CA THR A 419 -2.82 22.74 2.88
C THR A 419 -1.63 22.49 1.95
N LEU A 420 -1.88 21.97 0.75
CA LEU A 420 -0.82 21.67 -0.22
C LEU A 420 -0.25 22.93 -0.87
N ARG A 421 -1.03 24.03 -0.97
CA ARG A 421 -0.56 25.31 -1.51
C ARG A 421 0.67 25.82 -0.75
N GLU A 422 0.75 25.59 0.56
CA GLU A 422 1.92 25.95 1.36
C GLU A 422 3.21 25.23 0.94
N THR A 423 3.09 24.03 0.36
CA THR A 423 4.24 23.18 -0.01
C THR A 423 4.57 23.21 -1.49
N ILE A 424 3.56 23.16 -2.37
CA ILE A 424 3.73 23.08 -3.82
C ILE A 424 3.25 24.34 -4.57
N GLY A 425 2.80 25.36 -3.84
CA GLY A 425 2.33 26.63 -4.42
C GLY A 425 1.10 26.46 -5.30
N ASP A 426 0.95 27.35 -6.29
CA ASP A 426 -0.19 27.39 -7.20
C ASP A 426 -0.28 26.18 -8.14
N ARG A 427 0.72 25.29 -8.16
CA ARG A 427 0.64 24.00 -8.87
C ARG A 427 -0.52 23.16 -8.38
N VAL A 428 -0.94 23.34 -7.12
CA VAL A 428 -2.10 22.63 -6.55
C VAL A 428 -3.40 22.88 -7.34
N ASP A 429 -3.51 24.01 -8.06
CA ASP A 429 -4.71 24.36 -8.83
C ASP A 429 -4.87 23.53 -10.12
N LYS A 430 -3.90 22.69 -10.46
CA LYS A 430 -4.00 21.76 -11.61
C LYS A 430 -4.76 20.47 -11.31
N TYR A 431 -5.01 20.17 -10.04
CA TYR A 431 -5.62 18.91 -9.60
C TYR A 431 -7.12 19.07 -9.41
N CYS A 432 -7.89 18.08 -9.86
CA CYS A 432 -9.31 17.97 -9.55
C CYS A 432 -9.52 17.48 -8.11
N ASP A 433 -10.76 17.39 -7.66
CA ASP A 433 -11.04 16.99 -6.27
C ASP A 433 -10.68 15.53 -6.03
N ALA A 434 -10.98 14.64 -6.99
CA ALA A 434 -10.60 13.23 -6.89
C ALA A 434 -9.09 13.01 -6.73
N GLU A 435 -8.26 13.76 -7.46
CA GLU A 435 -6.79 13.72 -7.33
C GLU A 435 -6.29 14.22 -5.97
N LEU A 436 -7.10 14.97 -5.22
CA LEU A 436 -6.74 15.51 -3.90
C LEU A 436 -7.17 14.64 -2.73
N ILE A 437 -8.30 13.95 -2.85
CA ILE A 437 -8.94 13.29 -1.69
C ILE A 437 -9.16 11.78 -1.84
N ASP A 438 -9.14 11.25 -3.06
CA ASP A 438 -9.31 9.81 -3.27
C ASP A 438 -7.95 9.10 -3.24
N GLY A 439 -7.94 7.91 -2.63
CA GLY A 439 -6.75 7.07 -2.58
C GLY A 439 -6.62 6.27 -3.87
N GLN A 440 -5.53 6.42 -4.60
CA GLN A 440 -5.22 5.57 -5.76
C GLN A 440 -4.05 4.67 -5.39
N TYR A 441 -4.29 3.39 -5.18
CA TYR A 441 -3.23 2.45 -4.84
C TYR A 441 -3.05 1.46 -5.99
N ASN A 442 -1.85 1.47 -6.58
CA ASN A 442 -1.55 0.74 -7.80
C ASN A 442 -0.50 -0.34 -7.51
N ASN A 443 -0.42 -1.33 -8.39
CA ASN A 443 0.70 -2.27 -8.39
C ASN A 443 1.16 -2.53 -9.83
N LEU A 444 2.46 -2.41 -10.05
CA LEU A 444 3.17 -2.94 -11.19
C LEU A 444 3.76 -4.29 -10.78
N PHE A 445 3.44 -5.31 -11.56
CA PHE A 445 3.95 -6.65 -11.32
C PHE A 445 5.50 -6.66 -11.35
N PRO A 446 6.19 -7.45 -10.51
CA PRO A 446 5.66 -8.28 -9.45
C PRO A 446 5.64 -7.59 -8.07
N ASN A 447 6.47 -6.56 -7.84
CA ASN A 447 6.81 -6.13 -6.48
C ASN A 447 6.76 -4.62 -6.22
N PHE A 448 6.19 -3.81 -7.12
CA PHE A 448 6.21 -2.36 -7.00
C PHE A 448 4.80 -1.79 -6.88
N HIS A 449 4.50 -1.09 -5.79
CA HIS A 449 3.16 -0.63 -5.47
C HIS A 449 3.13 0.89 -5.19
N PRO A 450 3.30 1.74 -6.22
CA PRO A 450 3.22 3.18 -6.05
C PRO A 450 1.77 3.62 -5.83
N TRP A 451 1.52 4.53 -4.89
CA TRP A 451 0.21 5.16 -4.76
C TRP A 451 0.14 6.44 -5.59
N GLY A 452 -0.89 6.59 -6.42
CA GLY A 452 -1.21 7.84 -7.09
C GLY A 452 -1.88 8.85 -6.14
N SER A 453 -2.43 9.91 -6.72
CA SER A 453 -3.03 11.04 -5.97
C SER A 453 -1.98 11.70 -5.07
N PHE A 454 -2.41 12.46 -4.07
CA PHE A 454 -1.52 12.96 -3.02
C PHE A 454 -1.21 11.93 -1.92
N SER A 455 -1.53 10.65 -2.15
CA SER A 455 -0.94 9.60 -1.33
C SER A 455 0.56 9.51 -1.61
N ARG A 456 1.31 9.30 -0.54
CA ARG A 456 2.76 9.42 -0.50
C ARG A 456 3.43 8.05 -0.39
N ILE A 457 2.64 6.98 -0.37
CA ILE A 457 3.08 5.64 -0.05
C ILE A 457 3.54 4.90 -1.30
N VAL A 458 4.66 4.19 -1.18
CA VAL A 458 5.10 3.19 -2.15
C VAL A 458 5.41 1.93 -1.36
N TYR A 459 4.75 0.82 -1.70
CA TYR A 459 5.11 -0.47 -1.13
C TYR A 459 6.04 -1.27 -2.04
N ARG A 460 6.90 -2.07 -1.42
CA ARG A 460 7.64 -3.13 -2.09
C ARG A 460 7.55 -4.43 -1.29
N PHE A 461 7.36 -5.54 -1.99
CA PHE A 461 7.28 -6.87 -1.39
C PHE A 461 8.27 -7.84 -2.02
N ARG A 462 9.01 -8.59 -1.21
CA ARG A 462 10.02 -9.55 -1.70
C ARG A 462 9.97 -10.84 -0.88
N PRO A 463 10.37 -12.00 -1.44
CA PRO A 463 10.68 -13.16 -0.62
C PRO A 463 11.83 -12.85 0.33
N TYR A 464 11.80 -13.44 1.53
CA TYR A 464 12.89 -13.31 2.51
C TYR A 464 13.83 -14.52 2.38
N GLY A 465 14.88 -14.37 1.57
CA GLY A 465 15.73 -15.49 1.16
C GLY A 465 14.90 -16.58 0.44
N ASP A 466 15.28 -17.84 0.61
CA ASP A 466 14.55 -18.97 0.04
C ASP A 466 13.43 -19.54 0.92
N ASP A 467 13.03 -18.81 1.96
CA ASP A 467 11.96 -19.25 2.85
C ASP A 467 10.58 -18.86 2.30
N SER A 468 9.86 -19.84 1.75
CA SER A 468 8.51 -19.65 1.19
C SER A 468 7.46 -19.17 2.19
N ASP A 469 7.72 -19.19 3.49
CA ASP A 469 6.83 -18.69 4.55
C ASP A 469 7.18 -17.30 5.05
N MET A 470 8.21 -16.68 4.49
CA MET A 470 8.73 -15.40 4.96
C MET A 470 8.84 -14.41 3.80
N SER A 471 8.58 -13.14 4.10
CA SER A 471 8.69 -12.06 3.14
C SER A 471 9.23 -10.79 3.78
N ILE A 472 9.62 -9.84 2.93
CA ILE A 472 9.94 -8.48 3.31
C ILE A 472 8.81 -7.60 2.79
N MET A 473 8.23 -6.78 3.66
CA MET A 473 7.37 -5.66 3.28
C MET A 473 8.13 -4.37 3.54
N GLU A 474 8.16 -3.49 2.55
CA GLU A 474 8.78 -2.18 2.68
C GLU A 474 7.73 -1.10 2.42
N VAL A 475 7.74 -0.09 3.28
CA VAL A 475 6.87 1.08 3.23
C VAL A 475 7.76 2.30 3.05
N ILE A 476 7.65 2.91 1.88
CA ILE A 476 8.40 4.09 1.50
C ILE A 476 7.43 5.27 1.45
N TYR A 477 7.81 6.40 2.05
CA TYR A 477 7.04 7.63 2.01
C TYR A 477 7.78 8.69 1.21
N LEU A 478 7.16 9.15 0.12
CA LEU A 478 7.68 10.20 -0.75
C LEU A 478 7.08 11.56 -0.36
N ALA A 479 7.91 12.58 -0.31
CA ALA A 479 7.50 13.92 0.09
C ALA A 479 7.87 14.94 -0.98
N PRO A 480 6.98 15.88 -1.35
CA PRO A 480 7.45 17.09 -2.02
C PRO A 480 8.39 17.86 -1.08
N TRP A 481 9.25 18.69 -1.65
CA TRP A 481 10.02 19.68 -0.89
C TRP A 481 9.79 21.08 -1.49
N PRO A 482 9.92 22.16 -0.68
CA PRO A 482 9.66 23.51 -1.15
C PRO A 482 10.59 23.93 -2.30
N GLU A 483 10.04 24.64 -3.29
CA GLU A 483 10.79 25.11 -4.44
C GLU A 483 11.90 26.09 -4.04
N GLY A 484 13.06 25.99 -4.70
CA GLY A 484 14.23 26.82 -4.42
C GLY A 484 15.01 26.44 -3.15
N GLN A 485 14.55 25.46 -2.38
CA GLN A 485 15.27 24.91 -1.23
C GLN A 485 16.08 23.67 -1.62
N PRO A 486 17.20 23.38 -0.93
CA PRO A 486 17.97 22.17 -1.19
C PRO A 486 17.12 20.93 -0.92
N LYS A 487 17.21 19.95 -1.82
CA LYS A 487 16.52 18.66 -1.66
C LYS A 487 16.98 18.00 -0.34
N PRO A 488 16.06 17.59 0.55
CA PRO A 488 16.43 16.86 1.75
C PRO A 488 17.10 15.51 1.41
N PRO A 489 18.02 15.00 2.26
CA PRO A 489 18.59 13.68 2.05
C PRO A 489 17.52 12.59 2.18
N ALA A 490 17.69 11.50 1.43
CA ALA A 490 16.85 10.32 1.59
C ALA A 490 17.00 9.70 2.98
N ALA A 491 15.87 9.29 3.57
CA ALA A 491 15.87 8.55 4.82
C ALA A 491 16.51 7.15 4.65
N PRO A 492 17.36 6.70 5.58
CA PRO A 492 17.83 5.32 5.57
C PRO A 492 16.68 4.36 5.86
N ILE A 493 16.89 3.07 5.58
CA ILE A 493 15.92 2.02 5.91
C ILE A 493 15.94 1.75 7.42
N HIS A 494 14.78 1.82 8.07
CA HIS A 494 14.55 1.29 9.40
C HIS A 494 14.03 -0.15 9.29
N TRP A 495 14.83 -1.13 9.73
CA TRP A 495 14.47 -2.54 9.71
C TRP A 495 13.77 -2.98 11.00
N LEU A 496 12.61 -3.60 10.83
CA LEU A 496 11.84 -4.27 11.87
C LEU A 496 11.94 -5.79 11.69
N GLY A 497 12.15 -6.48 12.80
CA GLY A 497 12.08 -7.93 12.88
C GLY A 497 10.64 -8.45 12.75
N PRO A 498 10.47 -9.77 12.66
CA PRO A 498 9.16 -10.39 12.48
C PRO A 498 8.27 -10.34 13.73
N ASP A 499 8.82 -9.99 14.89
CA ASP A 499 8.11 -9.83 16.16
C ASP A 499 7.94 -8.36 16.57
N ASP A 500 8.66 -7.43 15.93
CA ASP A 500 8.64 -6.02 16.27
C ASP A 500 7.36 -5.36 15.73
N PRO A 501 6.58 -4.62 16.53
CA PRO A 501 5.41 -3.89 16.03
C PRO A 501 5.84 -2.74 15.11
N TRP A 502 4.98 -2.35 14.17
CA TRP A 502 5.26 -1.22 13.28
C TRP A 502 5.43 0.11 14.01
N THR A 503 4.89 0.22 15.23
CA THR A 503 5.02 1.39 16.11
C THR A 503 6.43 1.60 16.64
N ASP A 504 7.31 0.60 16.53
CA ASP A 504 8.74 0.76 16.82
C ASP A 504 9.45 1.62 15.77
N ALA A 505 8.80 1.87 14.62
CA ALA A 505 9.16 2.88 13.63
C ALA A 505 8.25 4.12 13.75
N PRO A 506 8.51 5.00 14.74
CA PRO A 506 7.66 6.15 15.04
C PRO A 506 7.48 7.12 13.86
N GLU A 507 8.45 7.19 12.95
CA GLU A 507 8.41 8.01 11.74
C GLU A 507 7.23 7.69 10.80
N MET A 508 6.59 6.53 10.96
CA MET A 508 5.38 6.15 10.22
C MET A 508 4.11 6.86 10.70
N GLY A 509 4.14 7.46 11.90
CA GLY A 509 2.96 8.04 12.54
C GLY A 509 1.78 7.05 12.61
N GLY A 510 0.56 7.56 12.49
CA GLY A 510 -0.66 6.77 12.64
C GLY A 510 -0.79 5.54 11.70
N LEU A 511 -0.09 5.53 10.56
CA LEU A 511 -0.07 4.39 9.64
C LEU A 511 0.46 3.10 10.30
N ALA A 512 1.40 3.22 11.24
CA ALA A 512 1.96 2.08 11.97
C ALA A 512 0.86 1.23 12.66
N ARG A 513 -0.17 1.88 13.22
CA ARG A 513 -1.25 1.17 13.91
C ARG A 513 -2.15 0.41 12.95
N VAL A 514 -2.38 0.96 11.75
CA VAL A 514 -3.13 0.28 10.68
C VAL A 514 -2.36 -0.95 10.21
N LEU A 515 -1.07 -0.80 9.90
CA LEU A 515 -0.22 -1.91 9.45
C LEU A 515 -0.03 -3.00 10.51
N ASN A 516 -0.12 -2.67 11.81
CA ASN A 516 -0.17 -3.65 12.88
C ASN A 516 -1.40 -4.55 12.79
N GLN A 517 -2.57 -4.00 12.41
CA GLN A 517 -3.79 -4.79 12.20
C GLN A 517 -3.65 -5.73 10.99
N ASP A 518 -3.08 -5.24 9.88
CA ASP A 518 -2.81 -6.06 8.69
C ASP A 518 -1.84 -7.19 9.01
N SER A 519 -0.69 -6.84 9.61
CA SER A 519 0.36 -7.79 9.94
C SER A 519 -0.05 -8.80 11.01
N TYR A 520 -1.08 -8.51 11.81
CA TYR A 520 -1.66 -9.50 12.73
C TYR A 520 -2.29 -10.67 11.98
N ASN A 521 -2.91 -10.42 10.83
CA ASN A 521 -3.59 -11.44 10.04
C ASN A 521 -2.61 -12.33 9.26
N LEU A 522 -1.57 -11.75 8.66
CA LEU A 522 -0.72 -12.45 7.69
C LEU A 522 -0.14 -13.80 8.18
N PRO A 523 0.45 -13.91 9.40
CA PRO A 523 0.93 -15.20 9.89
C PRO A 523 -0.17 -16.22 10.16
N LYS A 524 -1.38 -15.74 10.47
CA LYS A 524 -2.56 -16.59 10.69
C LYS A 524 -3.14 -17.07 9.36
N VAL A 525 -3.10 -16.24 8.32
CA VAL A 525 -3.41 -16.64 6.94
C VAL A 525 -2.44 -17.72 6.48
N GLN A 526 -1.12 -17.52 6.63
CA GLN A 526 -0.10 -18.52 6.27
C GLN A 526 -0.35 -19.86 7.00
N LYS A 527 -0.61 -19.81 8.32
CA LYS A 527 -0.98 -20.99 9.11
C LYS A 527 -2.26 -21.67 8.60
N GLY A 528 -3.27 -20.87 8.23
CA GLY A 528 -4.54 -21.34 7.68
C GLY A 528 -4.39 -22.00 6.31
N LEU A 529 -3.58 -21.43 5.42
CA LEU A 529 -3.25 -21.99 4.10
C LEU A 529 -2.60 -23.36 4.19
N LYS A 530 -1.78 -23.61 5.21
CA LYS A 530 -1.19 -24.93 5.47
C LYS A 530 -2.15 -25.93 6.12
N ALA A 531 -3.11 -25.43 6.90
CA ALA A 531 -4.07 -26.27 7.60
C ALA A 531 -5.29 -26.64 6.75
N LYS A 532 -5.67 -25.81 5.78
CA LYS A 532 -6.84 -26.04 4.93
C LYS A 532 -6.62 -27.27 4.05
N ARG A 533 -7.68 -28.05 3.86
CA ARG A 533 -7.71 -29.23 2.97
C ARG A 533 -8.16 -28.91 1.54
N ASP A 534 -8.81 -27.76 1.37
CA ASP A 534 -9.23 -27.31 0.05
C ASP A 534 -7.99 -26.96 -0.79
N PRO A 535 -7.88 -27.44 -2.04
CA PRO A 535 -6.72 -27.13 -2.89
C PRO A 535 -6.68 -25.68 -3.37
N TYR A 536 -7.76 -24.90 -3.24
CA TYR A 536 -7.87 -23.57 -3.84
C TYR A 536 -8.10 -22.44 -2.82
N VAL A 537 -7.46 -21.31 -3.05
CA VAL A 537 -7.90 -20.00 -2.57
C VAL A 537 -8.89 -19.45 -3.59
N TYR A 538 -9.97 -18.83 -3.11
CA TYR A 538 -11.04 -18.30 -3.95
C TYR A 538 -11.00 -16.78 -3.92
N LEU A 539 -10.96 -16.16 -5.09
CA LEU A 539 -10.94 -14.71 -5.24
C LEU A 539 -12.29 -14.21 -5.78
N ALA A 540 -12.81 -13.16 -5.17
CA ALA A 540 -14.03 -12.47 -5.51
C ALA A 540 -14.00 -11.88 -6.91
N ALA A 541 -15.15 -11.85 -7.56
CA ALA A 541 -15.26 -11.46 -8.96
C ALA A 541 -14.82 -10.01 -9.25
N TYR A 542 -15.05 -9.07 -8.32
CA TYR A 542 -14.75 -7.66 -8.53
C TYR A 542 -13.83 -7.07 -7.46
N GLU A 543 -14.17 -7.24 -6.18
CA GLU A 543 -13.40 -6.69 -5.05
C GLU A 543 -11.92 -7.12 -5.03
N GLU A 544 -11.62 -8.30 -5.58
CA GLU A 544 -10.27 -8.82 -5.66
C GLU A 544 -9.74 -8.78 -7.11
N GLY A 545 -10.24 -7.84 -7.92
CA GLY A 545 -9.90 -7.71 -9.34
C GLY A 545 -8.40 -7.57 -9.59
N LYS A 546 -7.71 -6.75 -8.79
CA LYS A 546 -6.24 -6.59 -8.85
C LYS A 546 -5.50 -7.87 -8.48
N VAL A 547 -5.93 -8.56 -7.41
CA VAL A 547 -5.35 -9.85 -7.00
C VAL A 547 -5.54 -10.89 -8.11
N ARG A 548 -6.70 -10.92 -8.76
CA ARG A 548 -6.98 -11.78 -9.93
C ARG A 548 -6.09 -11.45 -11.12
N HIS A 549 -5.89 -10.16 -11.42
CA HIS A 549 -4.98 -9.71 -12.47
C HIS A 549 -3.52 -10.10 -12.17
N PHE A 550 -3.08 -9.94 -10.93
CA PHE A 550 -1.76 -10.40 -10.49
C PHE A 550 -1.58 -11.91 -10.71
N HIS A 551 -2.54 -12.74 -10.32
CA HIS A 551 -2.44 -14.19 -10.57
C HIS A 551 -2.53 -14.55 -12.06
N HIS A 552 -3.25 -13.76 -12.87
CA HIS A 552 -3.24 -13.91 -14.32
C HIS A 552 -1.85 -13.64 -14.91
N LEU A 553 -1.17 -12.57 -14.48
CA LEU A 553 0.21 -12.28 -14.90
C LEU A 553 1.19 -13.33 -14.35
N TYR A 554 1.04 -13.73 -13.09
CA TYR A 554 1.82 -14.80 -12.47
C TYR A 554 1.75 -16.10 -13.28
N ASP A 555 0.58 -16.45 -13.82
CA ASP A 555 0.41 -17.66 -14.63
C ASP A 555 1.20 -17.62 -15.94
N GLN A 556 1.37 -16.43 -16.53
CA GLN A 556 2.15 -16.24 -17.75
C GLN A 556 3.63 -16.57 -17.52
N TRP A 557 4.14 -16.30 -16.32
CA TRP A 557 5.54 -16.51 -15.94
C TRP A 557 5.81 -17.87 -15.32
N VAL A 558 5.04 -18.27 -14.31
CA VAL A 558 5.37 -19.42 -13.44
C VAL A 558 4.53 -20.66 -13.77
N ALA A 559 3.23 -20.49 -14.04
CA ALA A 559 2.33 -21.63 -14.19
C ALA A 559 2.46 -22.32 -15.56
N ASN A 560 2.71 -21.57 -16.63
CA ASN A 560 2.90 -22.15 -17.97
C ASN A 560 4.20 -22.96 -18.11
N GLY A 561 5.13 -22.87 -17.17
CA GLY A 561 6.33 -23.71 -17.09
C GLY A 561 6.14 -25.05 -16.34
N THR A 562 4.92 -25.38 -15.89
CA THR A 562 4.63 -26.61 -15.12
C THR A 562 4.06 -27.76 -15.97
N GLY A 563 4.54 -27.88 -17.22
CA GLY A 563 4.19 -28.97 -18.14
C GLY A 563 4.63 -30.35 -17.67
#